data_AF-A0A352LXY0-F1
#
_entry.id   AF-A0A352LXY0-F1
#
_cell.length_a   1.000
_cell.length_b   1.000
_cell.length_c   1.000
_cell.angle_alpha   90.00
_cell.angle_beta   90.00
_cell.angle_gamma   90.00
#
_symmetry.space_group_name_H-M   'P 1'
#
loop_
_entity.id
_entity.type
_entity.pdbx_description
1 polymer ?
#
loop_
_entity_poly.entity_id
_entity_poly.type
_entity_poly.pdbx_seq_one_letter_code
_entity_poly.pdbx_strand_id
1 'polypeptide(L)'
;MNKDFDPVDRLRSIGVLHSDDTIDPKAVSLSPGPMIELCRDIADHDAKKIMDELMEKYPRLYRLFRGSFIDAGLDPKLIKSPIRVALNQIVKLVFPKLICLLLYVVISSPASAGEQLLFIHQDHLGSAALTTDISGKLISKQNYFTYGTTRNKSGSIFSEKQYTGQISDQDSTGLYYYNARYYNPQIGKFTQSDSAGYGSNLYAYVNNDPVNLVDPSGNKYCDPEDYYCRHASGRD
;
A
#
# COMPACT_ATOMS: atom_id res chain seq x y z
N MET A 1 10.49 -40.04 28.67
CA MET A 1 9.14 -39.50 28.47
C MET A 1 9.33 -38.11 27.89
N ASN A 2 9.60 -38.06 26.58
CA ASN A 2 9.90 -36.81 25.89
C ASN A 2 8.60 -36.06 25.71
N LYS A 3 8.53 -34.81 26.19
CA LYS A 3 7.42 -33.92 25.88
C LYS A 3 7.42 -33.72 24.37
N ASP A 4 6.32 -34.10 23.73
CA ASP A 4 6.10 -33.89 22.31
C ASP A 4 6.34 -32.40 21.98
N PHE A 5 7.19 -32.17 20.99
CA PHE A 5 7.53 -30.84 20.52
C PHE A 5 6.38 -30.34 19.64
N ASP A 6 5.51 -29.52 20.20
CA ASP A 6 4.47 -28.81 19.45
C ASP A 6 5.06 -27.46 18.95
N PRO A 7 5.16 -27.24 17.63
CA PRO A 7 5.62 -25.99 17.05
C PRO A 7 4.80 -24.78 17.52
N VAL A 8 3.51 -24.97 17.80
CA VAL A 8 2.61 -23.91 18.29
C VAL A 8 2.98 -23.50 19.70
N ASP A 9 3.30 -24.47 20.58
CA ASP A 9 3.76 -24.17 21.94
C ASP A 9 5.12 -23.47 21.94
N ARG A 10 5.99 -23.77 20.97
CA ARG A 10 7.25 -23.04 20.82
C ARG A 10 7.03 -21.62 20.29
N LEU A 11 6.13 -21.42 19.34
CA LEU A 11 5.75 -20.09 18.84
C LEU A 11 5.12 -19.23 19.94
N ARG A 12 4.33 -19.83 20.85
CA ARG A 12 3.86 -19.18 22.08
C ARG A 12 5.01 -18.85 23.04
N SER A 13 5.99 -19.74 23.21
CA SER A 13 7.13 -19.53 24.13
C SER A 13 8.09 -18.42 23.68
N ILE A 14 8.20 -18.17 22.38
CA ILE A 14 8.96 -17.03 21.82
C ILE A 14 8.09 -15.78 21.57
N GLY A 15 6.84 -15.79 22.04
CA GLY A 15 5.94 -14.63 22.01
C GLY A 15 5.35 -14.29 20.63
N VAL A 16 5.39 -15.22 19.67
CA VAL A 16 4.84 -15.04 18.30
C VAL A 16 3.34 -15.25 18.25
N LEU A 17 2.83 -16.17 19.06
CA LEU A 17 1.40 -16.49 19.14
C LEU A 17 0.88 -16.24 20.55
N HIS A 18 -0.33 -15.69 20.63
CA HIS A 18 -1.12 -15.67 21.86
C HIS A 18 -1.69 -17.06 22.17
N SER A 19 -2.25 -17.23 23.37
CA SER A 19 -2.90 -18.48 23.80
C SER A 19 -4.11 -18.90 22.95
N ASP A 20 -4.63 -18.00 22.13
CA ASP A 20 -5.74 -18.19 21.18
C ASP A 20 -5.26 -18.41 19.72
N ASP A 21 -3.96 -18.68 19.52
CA ASP A 21 -3.30 -18.87 18.22
C ASP A 21 -3.37 -17.66 17.28
N THR A 22 -3.66 -16.47 17.82
CA THR A 22 -3.54 -15.22 17.08
C THR A 22 -2.09 -14.72 17.10
N ILE A 23 -1.63 -14.13 15.99
CA ILE A 23 -0.28 -13.58 15.86
C ILE A 23 -0.20 -12.29 16.66
N ASP A 24 0.77 -12.18 17.57
CA ASP A 24 1.03 -10.90 18.25
C ASP A 24 1.61 -9.89 17.24
N PRO A 25 0.93 -8.77 16.96
CA PRO A 25 1.42 -7.76 16.04
C PRO A 25 2.78 -7.14 16.45
N LYS A 26 3.20 -7.27 17.72
CA LYS A 26 4.53 -6.86 18.21
C LYS A 26 5.62 -7.93 18.01
N ALA A 27 5.27 -9.20 17.79
CA ALA A 27 6.24 -10.27 17.59
C ALA A 27 7.04 -10.18 16.28
N VAL A 28 6.53 -9.40 15.31
CA VAL A 28 7.23 -9.07 14.06
C VAL A 28 8.55 -8.28 14.32
N SER A 29 8.77 -7.82 15.56
CA SER A 29 10.00 -7.14 16.00
C SER A 29 11.07 -8.03 16.65
N LEU A 30 10.91 -9.37 16.62
CA LEU A 30 11.89 -10.30 17.21
C LEU A 30 13.32 -10.02 16.71
N SER A 31 14.24 -9.82 17.67
CA SER A 31 15.66 -9.62 17.37
C SER A 31 16.23 -10.81 16.57
N PRO A 32 17.36 -10.65 15.84
CA PRO A 32 17.88 -11.67 14.94
C PRO A 32 18.13 -13.05 15.57
N GLY A 33 18.39 -13.12 16.88
CA GLY A 33 18.73 -14.35 17.60
C GLY A 33 17.61 -15.40 17.60
N PRO A 34 16.44 -15.12 18.18
CA PRO A 34 15.29 -16.04 18.20
C PRO A 34 14.84 -16.53 16.82
N MET A 35 14.95 -15.69 15.79
CA MET A 35 14.57 -16.04 14.41
C MET A 35 15.57 -17.00 13.77
N ILE A 36 16.87 -16.84 14.04
CA ILE A 36 17.91 -17.79 13.60
C ILE A 36 17.72 -19.15 14.26
N GLU A 37 17.29 -19.18 15.53
CA GLU A 37 16.97 -20.42 16.25
C GLU A 37 15.75 -21.13 15.68
N LEU A 38 14.69 -20.40 15.32
CA LEU A 38 13.50 -20.98 14.68
C LEU A 38 13.82 -21.55 13.28
N CYS A 39 14.62 -20.84 12.47
CA CYS A 39 15.07 -21.34 11.18
C CYS A 39 16.01 -22.55 11.29
N ARG A 40 16.83 -22.63 12.35
CA ARG A 40 17.68 -23.79 12.65
C ARG A 40 16.83 -25.00 13.05
N ASP A 41 15.84 -24.81 13.90
CA ASP A 41 14.92 -25.88 14.33
C ASP A 41 14.01 -26.39 13.21
N ILE A 42 13.58 -25.52 12.29
CA ILE A 42 12.85 -25.90 11.07
C ILE A 42 13.77 -26.63 10.07
N ALA A 43 15.06 -26.30 10.05
CA ALA A 43 16.05 -26.99 9.22
C ALA A 43 16.45 -28.37 9.80
N ASP A 44 16.39 -28.54 11.12
CA ASP A 44 16.72 -29.79 11.82
C ASP A 44 15.53 -30.76 11.94
N HIS A 45 14.29 -30.28 11.85
CA HIS A 45 13.10 -31.15 11.84
C HIS A 45 12.71 -31.55 10.41
N ASP A 46 12.42 -32.83 10.20
CA ASP A 46 12.08 -33.41 8.88
C ASP A 46 11.03 -32.55 8.13
N ALA A 47 11.47 -31.83 7.10
CA ALA A 47 10.65 -30.99 6.22
C ALA A 47 9.39 -31.71 5.69
N LYS A 48 9.42 -33.05 5.68
CA LYS A 48 8.29 -33.91 5.36
C LYS A 48 7.09 -33.71 6.31
N LYS A 49 7.33 -33.58 7.62
CA LYS A 49 6.27 -33.42 8.63
C LYS A 49 5.56 -32.07 8.54
N ILE A 50 6.34 -30.99 8.32
CA ILE A 50 5.81 -29.63 8.11
C ILE A 50 5.02 -29.55 6.79
N MET A 51 5.52 -30.20 5.74
CA MET A 51 4.79 -30.30 4.48
C MET A 51 3.49 -31.10 4.64
N ASP A 52 3.49 -32.21 5.39
CA ASP A 52 2.28 -33.00 5.63
C ASP A 52 1.21 -32.20 6.42
N GLU A 53 1.61 -31.41 7.43
CA GLU A 53 0.71 -30.49 8.16
C GLU A 53 0.18 -29.32 7.31
N LEU A 54 1.05 -28.71 6.48
CA LEU A 54 0.62 -27.65 5.55
C LEU A 54 -0.32 -28.19 4.47
N MET A 55 -0.13 -29.45 4.05
CA MET A 55 -0.95 -30.15 3.07
C MET A 55 -2.32 -30.54 3.63
N GLU A 56 -2.43 -30.77 4.94
CA GLU A 56 -3.70 -30.95 5.65
C GLU A 56 -4.45 -29.61 5.83
N LYS A 57 -3.71 -28.53 6.15
CA LYS A 57 -4.29 -27.22 6.49
C LYS A 57 -4.72 -26.38 5.28
N TYR A 58 -4.10 -26.55 4.10
CA TYR A 58 -4.39 -25.73 2.90
C TYR A 58 -4.56 -26.55 1.60
N PRO A 59 -5.63 -27.37 1.46
CA PRO A 59 -5.83 -28.27 0.32
C PRO A 59 -6.01 -27.56 -1.03
N ARG A 60 -6.35 -26.26 -1.04
CA ARG A 60 -6.50 -25.46 -2.26
C ARG A 60 -5.16 -25.04 -2.88
N LEU A 61 -4.14 -24.79 -2.06
CA LEU A 61 -2.80 -24.47 -2.57
C LEU A 61 -2.24 -25.65 -3.36
N TYR A 62 -2.46 -26.88 -2.90
CA TYR A 62 -1.99 -28.09 -3.55
C TYR A 62 -2.60 -28.32 -4.95
N ARG A 63 -3.87 -27.96 -5.19
CA ARG A 63 -4.51 -28.09 -6.52
C ARG A 63 -3.84 -27.22 -7.59
N LEU A 64 -3.39 -26.03 -7.22
CA LEU A 64 -2.66 -25.13 -8.11
C LEU A 64 -1.27 -25.68 -8.49
N PHE A 65 -0.61 -26.38 -7.57
CA PHE A 65 0.72 -26.97 -7.82
C PHE A 65 0.66 -28.35 -8.51
N ARG A 66 -0.40 -29.14 -8.31
CA ARG A 66 -0.55 -30.47 -8.95
C ARG A 66 -0.94 -30.36 -10.44
N GLY A 67 -1.55 -29.26 -10.85
CA GLY A 67 -1.98 -29.03 -12.25
C GLY A 67 -0.82 -28.88 -13.23
N SER A 68 0.37 -28.47 -12.78
CA SER A 68 1.47 -28.07 -13.67
C SER A 68 2.20 -29.24 -14.35
N PHE A 69 1.96 -30.49 -13.93
CA PHE A 69 2.69 -31.66 -14.47
C PHE A 69 1.81 -32.67 -15.22
N ILE A 70 0.49 -32.65 -15.01
CA ILE A 70 -0.42 -33.58 -15.69
C ILE A 70 -0.81 -33.03 -17.07
N ASP A 71 -0.88 -31.71 -17.24
CA ASP A 71 -1.28 -31.07 -18.50
C ASP A 71 -0.14 -30.88 -19.53
N ALA A 72 1.10 -31.26 -19.19
CA ALA A 72 2.26 -31.12 -20.07
C ALA A 72 2.37 -32.21 -21.17
N GLY A 73 1.33 -33.04 -21.38
CA GLY A 73 1.23 -33.95 -22.53
C GLY A 73 2.36 -34.99 -22.66
N LEU A 74 3.09 -35.29 -21.59
CA LEU A 74 4.25 -36.19 -21.64
C LEU A 74 3.85 -37.67 -21.63
N ASP A 75 4.27 -38.35 -22.70
CA ASP A 75 4.00 -39.75 -23.07
C ASP A 75 4.05 -40.73 -21.87
N PRO A 76 3.02 -41.59 -21.66
CA PRO A 76 2.92 -42.49 -20.51
C PRO A 76 4.08 -43.48 -20.33
N LYS A 77 4.93 -43.69 -21.35
CA LYS A 77 6.14 -44.52 -21.22
C LYS A 77 7.31 -43.81 -20.52
N LEU A 78 7.32 -42.47 -20.50
CA LEU A 78 8.30 -41.69 -19.74
C LEU A 78 8.06 -41.75 -18.22
N ILE A 79 6.89 -42.27 -17.79
CA ILE A 79 6.43 -42.39 -16.40
C ILE A 79 7.36 -43.24 -15.53
N LYS A 80 8.04 -44.24 -16.10
CA LYS A 80 8.93 -45.18 -15.37
C LYS A 80 10.42 -44.97 -15.66
N SER A 81 10.78 -43.87 -16.31
CA SER A 81 12.17 -43.59 -16.68
C SER A 81 13.00 -43.13 -15.48
N PRO A 82 14.31 -43.43 -15.42
CA PRO A 82 15.22 -42.91 -14.39
C PRO A 82 15.25 -41.38 -14.36
N ILE A 83 14.95 -40.73 -15.50
CA ILE A 83 14.82 -39.28 -15.65
C ILE A 83 13.69 -38.72 -14.78
N ARG A 84 12.55 -39.41 -14.65
CA ARG A 84 11.47 -38.98 -13.75
C ARG A 84 11.81 -39.15 -12.28
N VAL A 85 12.55 -40.20 -11.93
CA VAL A 85 13.02 -40.39 -10.55
C VAL A 85 13.99 -39.26 -10.18
N ALA A 86 14.90 -38.90 -11.07
CA ALA A 86 15.82 -37.77 -10.89
C ALA A 86 15.07 -36.42 -10.82
N LEU A 87 14.11 -36.17 -11.71
CA LEU A 87 13.29 -34.95 -11.69
C LEU A 87 12.46 -34.83 -10.41
N ASN A 88 11.81 -35.91 -9.95
CA ASN A 88 11.08 -35.91 -8.68
C ASN A 88 12.00 -35.72 -7.47
N GLN A 89 13.22 -36.26 -7.51
CA GLN A 89 14.22 -36.03 -6.46
C GLN A 89 14.66 -34.57 -6.42
N ILE A 90 14.94 -33.96 -7.57
CA ILE A 90 15.30 -32.55 -7.69
C ILE A 90 14.17 -31.64 -7.20
N VAL A 91 12.91 -31.90 -7.60
CA VAL A 91 11.74 -31.15 -7.11
C VAL A 91 11.59 -31.29 -5.60
N LYS A 92 11.75 -32.50 -5.03
CA LYS A 92 11.67 -32.70 -3.57
C LYS A 92 12.81 -32.02 -2.80
N LEU A 93 14.00 -31.88 -3.39
CA LEU A 93 15.17 -31.28 -2.73
C LEU A 93 15.24 -29.75 -2.88
N VAL A 94 14.84 -29.22 -4.03
CA VAL A 94 15.04 -27.81 -4.39
C VAL A 94 13.81 -26.97 -4.04
N PHE A 95 12.61 -27.50 -4.23
CA PHE A 95 11.36 -26.75 -4.03
C PHE A 95 11.12 -26.30 -2.58
N PRO A 96 11.32 -27.12 -1.53
CA PRO A 96 11.16 -26.64 -0.16
C PRO A 96 12.22 -25.62 0.22
N LYS A 97 13.44 -25.74 -0.31
CA LYS A 97 14.52 -24.75 -0.10
C LYS A 97 14.21 -23.42 -0.79
N LEU A 98 13.63 -23.46 -1.99
CA LEU A 98 13.20 -22.28 -2.73
C LEU A 98 12.02 -21.58 -2.05
N ILE A 99 11.06 -22.35 -1.53
CA ILE A 99 9.95 -21.83 -0.73
C ILE A 99 10.45 -21.22 0.58
N CYS A 100 11.36 -21.88 1.29
CA CYS A 100 11.97 -21.34 2.51
C CYS A 100 12.76 -20.05 2.22
N LEU A 101 13.49 -19.99 1.10
CA LEU A 101 14.19 -18.79 0.66
C LEU A 101 13.21 -17.65 0.34
N LEU A 102 12.12 -17.94 -0.38
CA LEU A 102 11.08 -16.95 -0.68
C LEU A 102 10.39 -16.46 0.60
N LEU A 103 10.05 -17.36 1.52
CA LEU A 103 9.47 -17.00 2.82
C LEU A 103 10.45 -16.18 3.65
N TYR A 104 11.73 -16.56 3.69
CA TYR A 104 12.78 -15.79 4.37
C TYR A 104 12.92 -14.39 3.78
N VAL A 105 12.92 -14.23 2.45
CA VAL A 105 12.99 -12.91 1.78
C VAL A 105 11.77 -12.05 2.09
N VAL A 106 10.56 -12.64 2.09
CA VAL A 106 9.32 -11.93 2.42
C VAL A 106 9.28 -11.51 3.89
N ILE A 107 9.76 -12.35 4.81
CA ILE A 107 9.72 -12.10 6.26
C ILE A 107 10.89 -11.20 6.72
N SER A 108 12.05 -11.26 6.07
CA SER A 108 13.23 -10.41 6.37
C SER A 108 13.13 -9.01 5.80
N SER A 109 12.13 -8.74 4.95
CA SER A 109 11.82 -7.38 4.54
C SER A 109 11.31 -6.62 5.76
N PRO A 110 11.99 -5.56 6.22
CA PRO A 110 11.49 -4.77 7.33
C PRO A 110 10.20 -4.06 6.87
N ALA A 111 9.05 -4.68 7.11
CA ALA A 111 7.77 -4.00 7.07
C ALA A 111 7.70 -3.12 8.31
N SER A 112 8.41 -1.99 8.26
CA SER A 112 8.29 -0.95 9.26
C SER A 112 6.94 -0.28 9.07
N ALA A 113 5.92 -0.82 9.72
CA ALA A 113 4.72 -0.06 10.07
C ALA A 113 5.07 0.89 11.24
N GLY A 114 6.06 1.75 11.01
CA GLY A 114 6.43 2.83 11.91
C GLY A 114 5.59 4.06 11.59
N GLU A 115 5.31 4.86 12.60
CA GLU A 115 4.76 6.20 12.41
C GLU A 115 5.74 7.01 11.53
N GLN A 116 5.28 7.43 10.35
CA GLN A 116 6.09 8.18 9.40
C GLN A 116 5.67 9.65 9.41
N LEU A 117 6.55 10.51 9.92
CA LEU A 117 6.36 11.96 9.83
C LEU A 117 6.71 12.43 8.41
N LEU A 118 5.74 13.04 7.76
CA LEU A 118 5.86 13.61 6.41
C LEU A 118 5.56 15.10 6.44
N PHE A 119 6.33 15.87 5.68
CA PHE A 119 6.17 17.31 5.53
C PHE A 119 5.62 17.60 4.14
N ILE A 120 4.47 18.29 4.08
CA ILE A 120 3.85 18.72 2.83
C ILE A 120 4.26 20.16 2.56
N HIS A 121 4.80 20.40 1.37
CA HIS A 121 5.17 21.73 0.89
C HIS A 121 4.15 22.17 -0.15
N GLN A 122 3.64 23.38 0.03
CA GLN A 122 2.59 23.94 -0.82
C GLN A 122 3.17 24.88 -1.88
N ASP A 123 2.45 25.05 -2.99
CA ASP A 123 2.69 26.14 -3.95
C ASP A 123 2.08 27.48 -3.48
N HIS A 124 2.16 28.52 -4.32
CA HIS A 124 1.68 29.87 -3.97
C HIS A 124 0.16 29.95 -3.77
N LEU A 125 -0.60 29.00 -4.33
CA LEU A 125 -2.05 28.89 -4.15
C LEU A 125 -2.43 27.96 -2.98
N GLY A 126 -1.44 27.37 -2.30
CA GLY A 126 -1.68 26.42 -1.22
C GLY A 126 -1.86 24.97 -1.70
N SER A 127 -1.57 24.66 -2.96
CA SER A 127 -1.69 23.29 -3.48
C SER A 127 -0.56 22.42 -2.97
N ALA A 128 -0.84 21.17 -2.59
CA ALA A 128 0.20 20.22 -2.17
C ALA A 128 1.14 19.86 -3.33
N ALA A 129 2.34 20.42 -3.35
CA ALA A 129 3.27 20.30 -4.48
C ALA A 129 4.35 19.25 -4.25
N LEU A 130 4.89 19.16 -3.04
CA LEU A 130 5.98 18.24 -2.68
C LEU A 130 5.71 17.63 -1.31
N THR A 131 6.19 16.41 -1.09
CA THR A 131 6.22 15.77 0.23
C THR A 131 7.62 15.25 0.51
N THR A 132 8.14 15.54 1.70
CA THR A 132 9.45 15.08 2.16
C THR A 132 9.36 14.33 3.48
N ASP A 133 10.32 13.44 3.75
CA ASP A 133 10.47 12.84 5.07
C ASP A 133 11.25 13.74 6.04
N ILE A 134 11.45 13.27 7.28
CA ILE A 134 12.19 13.96 8.35
C ILE A 134 13.66 14.28 8.01
N SER A 135 14.24 13.53 7.08
CA SER A 135 15.60 13.77 6.56
C SER A 135 15.60 14.73 5.36
N GLY A 136 14.44 15.27 4.97
CA GLY A 136 14.30 16.16 3.81
C GLY A 136 14.37 15.43 2.47
N LYS A 137 14.31 14.09 2.45
CA LYS A 137 14.31 13.32 1.20
C LYS A 137 12.94 13.46 0.53
N LEU A 138 12.96 13.65 -0.79
CA LEU A 138 11.74 13.68 -1.60
C LEU A 138 11.01 12.33 -1.57
N ILE A 139 9.76 12.34 -1.13
CA ILE A 139 8.85 11.19 -1.12
C ILE A 139 7.90 11.25 -2.31
N SER A 140 7.32 12.42 -2.56
CA SER A 140 6.45 12.62 -3.73
C SER A 140 6.45 14.06 -4.21
N LYS A 141 6.04 14.22 -5.47
CA LYS A 141 5.92 15.51 -6.15
C LYS A 141 4.69 15.47 -7.05
N GLN A 142 3.89 16.53 -7.01
CA GLN A 142 2.74 16.74 -7.86
C GLN A 142 2.74 18.17 -8.40
N ASN A 143 2.54 18.33 -9.70
CA ASN A 143 2.38 19.62 -10.34
C ASN A 143 0.99 19.69 -10.97
N TYR A 144 0.37 20.86 -10.92
CA TYR A 144 -0.97 21.10 -11.44
C TYR A 144 -0.91 21.95 -12.72
N PHE A 145 -1.90 21.78 -13.60
CA PHE A 145 -2.27 22.81 -14.57
C PHE A 145 -3.05 23.92 -13.88
N THR A 146 -3.25 25.02 -14.60
CA THR A 146 -3.89 26.25 -14.10
C THR A 146 -5.26 26.03 -13.47
N TYR A 147 -6.02 25.03 -13.92
CA TYR A 147 -7.35 24.71 -13.38
C TYR A 147 -7.34 23.47 -12.45
N GLY A 148 -6.17 22.97 -12.06
CA GLY A 148 -6.06 21.90 -11.06
C GLY A 148 -6.03 20.47 -11.61
N THR A 149 -6.01 20.26 -12.93
CA THR A 149 -5.69 18.93 -13.46
C THR A 149 -4.23 18.59 -13.18
N THR A 150 -3.94 17.33 -12.86
CA THR A 150 -2.56 16.89 -12.58
C THR A 150 -1.74 16.92 -13.87
N ARG A 151 -0.65 17.71 -13.87
CA ARG A 151 0.31 17.80 -14.98
C ARG A 151 1.36 16.71 -14.91
N ASN A 152 1.96 16.52 -13.74
CA ASN A 152 2.97 15.50 -13.47
C ASN A 152 2.82 15.03 -12.03
N LYS A 153 3.00 13.74 -11.78
CA LYS A 153 2.95 13.13 -10.44
C LYS A 153 4.01 12.04 -10.35
N SER A 154 4.73 12.01 -9.23
CA SER A 154 5.73 10.99 -8.92
C SER A 154 5.70 10.65 -7.44
N GLY A 155 5.91 9.38 -7.11
CA GLY A 155 5.81 8.88 -5.74
C GLY A 155 4.36 8.73 -5.28
N SER A 156 4.19 8.24 -4.05
CA SER A 156 2.87 8.08 -3.42
C SER A 156 2.43 9.41 -2.82
N ILE A 157 1.19 9.83 -3.12
CA ILE A 157 0.61 11.05 -2.58
C ILE A 157 -0.12 10.67 -1.30
N PHE A 158 0.31 11.26 -0.20
CA PHE A 158 -0.22 10.97 1.14
C PHE A 158 -1.22 12.02 1.63
N SER A 159 -1.39 13.12 0.88
CA SER A 159 -2.30 14.20 1.24
C SER A 159 -3.66 14.04 0.55
N GLU A 160 -4.73 14.04 1.33
CA GLU A 160 -6.10 14.15 0.84
C GLU A 160 -6.37 15.54 0.25
N LYS A 161 -5.80 16.57 0.89
CA LYS A 161 -5.83 17.95 0.40
C LYS A 161 -4.80 18.13 -0.70
N GLN A 162 -5.23 18.55 -1.89
CA GLN A 162 -4.36 18.67 -3.06
C GLN A 162 -4.45 20.08 -3.64
N TYR A 163 -5.10 20.25 -4.80
CA TYR A 163 -5.17 21.54 -5.49
C TYR A 163 -5.86 22.62 -4.63
N THR A 164 -5.19 23.77 -4.46
CA THR A 164 -5.60 24.90 -3.59
C THR A 164 -6.02 24.50 -2.15
N GLY A 165 -5.45 23.40 -1.64
CA GLY A 165 -5.73 22.87 -0.30
C GLY A 165 -7.09 22.17 -0.17
N GLN A 166 -7.76 21.85 -1.27
CA GLN A 166 -9.08 21.22 -1.26
C GLN A 166 -9.00 19.69 -1.30
N ILE A 167 -10.03 19.04 -0.76
CA ILE A 167 -10.09 17.58 -0.68
C ILE A 167 -10.21 17.00 -2.09
N SER A 168 -9.28 16.13 -2.45
CA SER A 168 -9.25 15.43 -3.73
C SER A 168 -10.13 14.19 -3.70
N ASP A 169 -11.08 14.12 -4.61
CA ASP A 169 -11.78 12.89 -4.98
C ASP A 169 -11.46 12.52 -6.44
N GLN A 170 -10.28 12.92 -6.92
CA GLN A 170 -9.90 12.70 -8.32
C GLN A 170 -9.79 11.22 -8.68
N ASP A 171 -9.39 10.37 -7.74
CA ASP A 171 -9.22 8.94 -7.99
C ASP A 171 -10.57 8.22 -8.18
N SER A 172 -11.67 8.75 -7.61
CA SER A 172 -13.01 8.17 -7.75
C SER A 172 -13.85 8.88 -8.81
N THR A 173 -13.93 10.21 -8.74
CA THR A 173 -14.86 11.02 -9.55
C THR A 173 -14.17 12.00 -10.49
N GLY A 174 -12.86 12.22 -10.33
CA GLY A 174 -12.14 13.25 -11.06
C GLY A 174 -12.38 14.68 -10.54
N LEU A 175 -13.01 14.83 -9.37
CA LEU A 175 -13.45 16.11 -8.82
C LEU A 175 -12.67 16.52 -7.57
N TYR A 176 -12.82 17.79 -7.19
CA TYR A 176 -12.40 18.31 -5.90
C TYR A 176 -13.63 18.76 -5.09
N TYR A 177 -13.62 18.51 -3.79
CA TYR A 177 -14.64 19.01 -2.89
C TYR A 177 -14.18 20.32 -2.22
N TYR A 178 -14.89 21.40 -2.53
CA TYR A 178 -14.62 22.76 -2.09
C TYR A 178 -15.57 23.19 -0.96
N ASN A 179 -15.89 22.28 -0.03
CA ASN A 179 -16.82 22.49 1.10
C ASN A 179 -18.30 22.72 0.70
N ALA A 180 -18.61 23.73 -0.11
CA ALA A 180 -19.98 23.99 -0.56
C ALA A 180 -20.33 23.29 -1.88
N ARG A 181 -19.33 23.12 -2.76
CA ARG A 181 -19.55 22.63 -4.13
C ARG A 181 -18.47 21.65 -4.56
N TYR A 182 -18.82 20.79 -5.52
CA TYR A 182 -17.83 20.00 -6.25
C TYR A 182 -17.29 20.79 -7.44
N TYR A 183 -15.98 20.77 -7.61
CA TYR A 183 -15.25 21.45 -8.68
C TYR A 183 -14.68 20.42 -9.66
N ASN A 184 -14.92 20.63 -10.96
CA ASN A 184 -14.37 19.82 -12.02
C ASN A 184 -13.15 20.53 -12.66
N PRO A 185 -11.93 20.03 -12.41
CA PRO A 185 -10.71 20.63 -12.93
C PRO A 185 -10.54 20.45 -14.45
N GLN A 186 -11.17 19.44 -15.08
CA GLN A 186 -11.04 19.21 -16.52
C GLN A 186 -11.72 20.31 -17.35
N ILE A 187 -12.82 20.87 -16.84
CA ILE A 187 -13.57 21.95 -17.50
C ILE A 187 -13.40 23.31 -16.82
N GLY A 188 -12.72 23.36 -15.67
CA GLY A 188 -12.45 24.59 -14.94
C GLY A 188 -13.69 25.24 -14.30
N LYS A 189 -14.67 24.44 -13.86
CA LYS A 189 -15.96 24.93 -13.34
C LYS A 189 -16.48 24.12 -12.16
N PHE A 190 -17.32 24.73 -11.34
CA PHE A 190 -18.14 24.00 -10.38
C PHE A 190 -19.20 23.16 -11.09
N THR A 191 -19.56 22.02 -10.51
CA THR A 191 -20.64 21.15 -11.02
C THR A 191 -22.03 21.61 -10.57
N GLN A 192 -22.07 22.49 -9.57
CA GLN A 192 -23.28 23.04 -8.96
C GLN A 192 -23.28 24.57 -9.10
N SER A 193 -24.47 25.14 -9.25
CA SER A 193 -24.65 26.60 -9.23
C SER A 193 -24.26 27.17 -7.87
N ASP A 194 -23.71 28.39 -7.87
CA ASP A 194 -23.45 29.15 -6.66
C ASP A 194 -24.74 29.40 -5.89
N SER A 195 -24.75 29.02 -4.61
CA SER A 195 -25.89 29.17 -3.72
C SER A 195 -26.14 30.63 -3.30
N ALA A 196 -25.10 31.47 -3.37
CA ALA A 196 -25.25 32.90 -3.13
C ALA A 196 -26.06 33.58 -4.25
N GLY A 197 -26.09 33.01 -5.46
CA GLY A 197 -26.94 33.47 -6.56
C GLY A 197 -26.54 34.80 -7.20
N TYR A 198 -25.32 35.30 -6.94
CA TYR A 198 -24.81 36.55 -7.50
C TYR A 198 -23.78 36.31 -8.60
N GLY A 199 -23.80 37.15 -9.64
CA GLY A 199 -22.86 37.11 -10.76
C GLY A 199 -23.45 36.60 -12.07
N SER A 200 -22.69 36.78 -13.16
CA SER A 200 -23.14 36.42 -14.52
C SER A 200 -22.96 34.93 -14.86
N ASN A 201 -22.08 34.22 -14.14
CA ASN A 201 -21.85 32.80 -14.32
C ASN A 201 -21.70 32.10 -12.97
N LEU A 202 -22.79 31.44 -12.53
CA LEU A 202 -22.88 30.77 -11.23
C LEU A 202 -22.04 29.47 -11.13
N TYR A 203 -21.41 29.04 -12.23
CA TYR A 203 -20.53 27.86 -12.26
C TYR A 203 -19.05 28.24 -12.40
N ALA A 204 -18.74 29.53 -12.54
CA ALA A 204 -17.37 29.98 -12.73
C ALA A 204 -16.50 29.68 -11.50
N TYR A 205 -15.29 29.20 -11.75
CA TYR A 205 -14.26 29.13 -10.73
C TYR A 205 -13.45 30.42 -10.73
N VAL A 206 -13.40 31.10 -9.58
CA VAL A 206 -12.51 32.25 -9.29
C VAL A 206 -12.45 33.32 -10.40
N ASN A 207 -13.61 33.67 -10.97
CA ASN A 207 -13.73 34.63 -12.06
C ASN A 207 -12.85 34.32 -13.30
N ASN A 208 -12.58 33.04 -13.55
CA ASN A 208 -11.66 32.54 -14.57
C ASN A 208 -10.20 33.01 -14.42
N ASP A 209 -9.77 33.40 -13.21
CA ASP A 209 -8.37 33.74 -12.92
C ASP A 209 -7.76 32.82 -11.84
N PRO A 210 -7.59 31.52 -12.16
CA PRO A 210 -7.10 30.54 -11.19
C PRO A 210 -5.58 30.58 -10.95
N VAL A 211 -4.85 31.49 -11.60
CA VAL A 211 -3.42 31.72 -11.32
C VAL A 211 -3.25 32.61 -10.08
N ASN A 212 -4.17 33.54 -9.88
CA ASN A 212 -4.07 34.58 -8.87
C ASN A 212 -5.08 34.43 -7.73
N LEU A 213 -6.16 33.69 -7.93
CA LEU A 213 -7.27 33.61 -6.99
C LEU A 213 -7.58 32.17 -6.57
N VAL A 214 -8.09 32.03 -5.34
CA VAL A 214 -8.57 30.76 -4.77
C VAL A 214 -9.97 30.94 -4.21
N ASP A 215 -10.74 29.85 -4.05
CA ASP A 215 -12.05 29.85 -3.39
C ASP A 215 -12.04 28.84 -2.24
N PRO A 216 -11.70 29.25 -1.00
CA PRO A 216 -11.60 28.32 0.13
C PRO A 216 -12.93 27.69 0.55
N SER A 217 -14.03 28.42 0.32
CA SER A 217 -15.37 28.03 0.79
C SER A 217 -16.20 27.32 -0.27
N GLY A 218 -15.75 27.40 -1.53
CA GLY A 218 -16.53 27.04 -2.70
C GLY A 218 -17.70 27.99 -2.96
N ASN A 219 -17.74 29.23 -2.45
CA ASN A 219 -18.77 30.24 -2.76
C ASN A 219 -18.19 31.64 -3.01
N LYS A 220 -16.92 31.87 -2.69
CA LYS A 220 -16.33 33.20 -2.75
C LYS A 220 -14.82 33.09 -2.95
N TYR A 221 -14.37 33.62 -4.07
CA TYR A 221 -12.96 33.75 -4.34
C TYR A 221 -12.31 34.87 -3.50
N CYS A 222 -11.02 34.72 -3.24
CA CYS A 222 -10.19 35.69 -2.57
C CYS A 222 -8.74 35.59 -3.07
N ASP A 223 -7.97 36.64 -2.78
CA ASP A 223 -6.53 36.62 -2.99
C ASP A 223 -5.89 35.65 -1.97
N PRO A 224 -5.06 34.67 -2.40
CA PRO A 224 -4.42 33.73 -1.49
C PRO A 224 -3.51 34.40 -0.45
N GLU A 225 -3.04 35.63 -0.67
CA GLU A 225 -2.26 36.39 0.29
C GLU A 225 -3.11 37.07 1.36
N ASP A 226 -4.41 37.30 1.13
CA ASP A 226 -5.30 37.93 2.10
C ASP A 226 -5.41 37.12 3.39
N TYR A 227 -5.30 37.80 4.54
CA TYR A 227 -5.34 37.17 5.88
C TYR A 227 -6.59 36.29 6.07
N TYR A 228 -7.77 36.82 5.72
CA TYR A 228 -9.04 36.09 5.83
C TYR A 228 -9.09 34.87 4.92
N CYS A 229 -8.44 34.94 3.75
CA CYS A 229 -8.40 33.84 2.78
C CYS A 229 -7.57 32.67 3.30
N ARG A 230 -6.42 32.93 3.94
CA ARG A 230 -5.54 31.89 4.51
C ARG A 230 -6.24 31.06 5.58
N HIS A 231 -6.94 31.72 6.50
CA HIS A 231 -7.65 31.05 7.59
C HIS A 231 -8.85 30.26 7.08
N ALA A 232 -9.59 30.78 6.09
CA ALA A 232 -10.72 30.07 5.49
C ALA A 232 -10.30 28.79 4.75
N SER A 233 -9.08 28.74 4.21
CA SER A 233 -8.53 27.54 3.55
C SER A 233 -7.97 26.48 4.50
N GLY A 234 -7.88 26.78 5.81
CA GLY A 234 -7.21 25.90 6.77
C GLY A 234 -5.75 25.66 6.41
N ARG A 235 -5.05 26.74 6.02
CA ARG A 235 -3.62 26.76 5.68
C ARG A 235 -2.69 26.93 6.90
N ASP A 236 -3.27 27.16 8.08
CA ASP A 236 -2.57 27.31 9.37
C ASP A 236 -2.82 26.10 10.29
#